data_AF-A0A3B8JLX5-F1
#
_entry.id   AF-A0A3B8JLX5-F1
#
_cell.length_a   1.000
_cell.length_b   1.000
_cell.length_c   1.000
_cell.angle_alpha   90.00
_cell.angle_beta   90.00
_cell.angle_gamma   90.00
#
_symmetry.space_group_name_H-M   'P 1'
#
loop_
_entity.id
_entity.type
_entity.pdbx_description
1 polymer ?
#
loop_
_entity_poly.entity_id
_entity_poly.type
_entity_poly.pdbx_seq_one_letter_code
_entity_poly.pdbx_strand_id
1 'polypeptide(L)'
;MLGKKTKYLLLSGIIVTAGLWTRPAVAQVSDRQLNAFVEALRTSAPPQRPNDGMYSEWQVLPGIIGSWTKQCVGKAMTPAQFESDKEAARRTVTCIARRELNKQMSASGNNETAAVRGAACWWMTGEYQGCNSGFAATYVKKVVDTYKQQTSAKQ
;
A
#
# COMPACT_ATOMS: atom_id res chain seq x y z
N MET A 1 -16.42 47.17 -67.40
CA MET A 1 -17.43 46.76 -66.40
C MET A 1 -16.82 45.75 -65.46
N LEU A 2 -17.26 45.83 -64.21
CA LEU A 2 -16.82 45.17 -62.97
C LEU A 2 -16.68 43.64 -63.07
N GLY A 3 -15.60 43.06 -62.52
CA GLY A 3 -15.37 41.61 -62.53
C GLY A 3 -14.51 41.09 -61.36
N LYS A 4 -15.11 41.08 -60.17
CA LYS A 4 -14.89 40.28 -58.93
C LYS A 4 -13.48 39.73 -58.58
N LYS A 5 -13.07 40.09 -57.36
CA LYS A 5 -11.92 39.57 -56.58
C LYS A 5 -12.14 38.11 -56.16
N THR A 6 -11.10 37.27 -56.26
CA THR A 6 -11.06 35.94 -55.64
C THR A 6 -9.86 35.85 -54.70
N LYS A 7 -10.15 35.65 -53.41
CA LYS A 7 -9.18 35.49 -52.32
C LYS A 7 -8.57 34.08 -52.40
N TYR A 8 -7.25 33.97 -52.50
CA TYR A 8 -6.55 32.71 -52.32
C TYR A 8 -6.37 32.43 -50.83
N LEU A 9 -7.04 31.39 -50.33
CA LEU A 9 -6.88 30.84 -49.00
C LEU A 9 -5.52 30.13 -48.90
N LEU A 10 -4.66 30.62 -48.00
CA LEU A 10 -3.46 29.91 -47.56
C LEU A 10 -3.90 28.82 -46.56
N LEU A 11 -3.82 27.55 -46.97
CA LEU A 11 -4.01 26.40 -46.09
C LEU A 11 -2.65 26.00 -45.51
N SER A 12 -2.30 26.57 -44.35
CA SER A 12 -1.23 26.08 -43.49
C SER A 12 -1.73 24.87 -42.69
N GLY A 13 -1.30 23.67 -43.07
CA GLY A 13 -1.55 22.44 -42.31
C GLY A 13 -0.40 22.15 -41.35
N ILE A 14 -0.54 22.50 -40.08
CA ILE A 14 0.32 22.00 -39.00
C ILE A 14 -0.32 20.73 -38.47
N ILE A 15 0.25 19.56 -38.78
CA ILE A 15 -0.11 18.30 -38.13
C ILE A 15 0.54 18.32 -36.74
N VAL A 16 -0.22 18.71 -35.72
CA VAL A 16 0.16 18.53 -34.32
C VAL A 16 -0.05 17.06 -33.97
N THR A 17 1.00 16.25 -34.04
CA THR A 17 1.02 14.91 -33.46
C THR A 17 1.02 15.03 -31.94
N ALA A 18 -0.16 15.05 -31.34
CA ALA A 18 -0.31 14.86 -29.90
C ALA A 18 0.01 13.39 -29.58
N GLY A 19 1.25 13.14 -29.15
CA GLY A 19 1.64 11.86 -28.58
C GLY A 19 0.83 11.62 -27.29
N LEU A 20 -0.17 10.73 -27.35
CA LEU A 20 -0.82 10.21 -26.15
C LEU A 20 0.20 9.34 -25.40
N TRP A 21 0.84 9.93 -24.40
CA TRP A 21 1.52 9.17 -23.36
C TRP A 21 0.45 8.46 -22.53
N THR A 22 0.08 7.24 -22.93
CA THR A 22 -0.70 6.36 -22.06
C THR A 22 0.20 5.99 -20.89
N ARG A 23 0.02 6.71 -19.77
CA ARG A 23 0.63 6.30 -18.50
C ARG A 23 0.11 4.89 -18.19
N PRO A 24 0.97 3.90 -17.92
CA PRO A 24 0.50 2.60 -17.50
C PRO A 24 -0.35 2.79 -16.24
N ALA A 25 -1.59 2.31 -16.28
CA ALA A 25 -2.43 2.26 -15.10
C ALA A 25 -1.71 1.35 -14.09
N VAL A 26 -1.27 1.92 -12.96
CA VAL A 26 -0.77 1.12 -11.85
C VAL A 26 -1.95 0.29 -11.36
N ALA A 27 -1.89 -1.02 -11.55
CA ALA A 27 -2.88 -1.94 -11.02
C ALA A 27 -2.92 -1.78 -9.50
N GLN A 28 -4.05 -1.33 -8.98
CA GLN A 28 -4.25 -1.25 -7.53
C GLN A 28 -4.27 -2.66 -6.96
N VAL A 29 -3.70 -2.83 -5.76
CA VAL A 29 -3.79 -4.08 -5.00
C VAL A 29 -5.25 -4.45 -4.81
N SER A 30 -5.60 -5.69 -5.17
CA SER A 30 -6.97 -6.21 -4.97
C SER A 30 -7.30 -6.39 -3.50
N ASP A 31 -8.59 -6.36 -3.15
CA ASP A 31 -9.02 -6.59 -1.76
C ASP A 31 -8.61 -7.98 -1.24
N ARG A 32 -8.53 -8.99 -2.12
CA ARG A 32 -8.02 -10.32 -1.76
C ARG A 32 -6.56 -10.25 -1.31
N GLN A 33 -5.69 -9.63 -2.11
CA GLN A 33 -4.28 -9.46 -1.78
C GLN A 33 -4.13 -8.61 -0.50
N LEU A 34 -4.86 -7.51 -0.39
CA LEU A 34 -4.78 -6.68 0.81
C LEU A 34 -5.21 -7.43 2.07
N ASN A 35 -6.36 -8.10 2.05
CA ASN A 35 -6.86 -8.84 3.20
C ASN A 35 -5.88 -9.95 3.59
N ALA A 36 -5.29 -10.65 2.61
CA ALA A 36 -4.27 -11.65 2.88
C ALA A 36 -3.02 -11.05 3.54
N PHE A 37 -2.60 -9.87 3.08
CA PHE A 37 -1.44 -9.19 3.66
C PHE A 37 -1.72 -8.71 5.10
N VAL A 38 -2.89 -8.11 5.35
CA VAL A 38 -3.30 -7.68 6.69
C VAL A 38 -3.36 -8.84 7.67
N GLU A 39 -3.91 -9.98 7.26
CA GLU A 39 -3.94 -11.18 8.10
C GLU A 39 -2.54 -11.77 8.32
N ALA A 40 -1.70 -11.82 7.28
CA ALA A 40 -0.33 -12.29 7.40
C ALA A 40 0.49 -11.44 8.38
N LEU A 41 0.32 -10.12 8.40
CA LEU A 41 0.94 -9.24 9.40
C LEU A 41 0.49 -9.62 10.82
N ARG A 42 -0.82 -9.82 11.02
CA ARG A 42 -1.42 -10.17 12.32
C ARG A 42 -0.88 -11.50 12.86
N THR A 43 -0.93 -12.55 12.05
CA THR A 43 -0.54 -13.90 12.50
C THR A 43 0.97 -14.08 12.59
N SER A 44 1.74 -13.21 11.92
CA SER A 44 3.20 -13.20 12.02
C SER A 44 3.72 -12.37 13.19
N ALA A 45 2.89 -11.47 13.73
CA ALA A 45 3.24 -10.65 14.88
C ALA A 45 3.65 -11.53 16.08
N PRO A 46 4.60 -11.07 16.92
CA PRO A 46 4.83 -11.67 18.21
C PRO A 46 3.54 -11.74 19.04
N PRO A 47 3.40 -12.73 19.93
CA PRO A 47 2.28 -12.75 20.86
C PRO A 47 2.24 -11.45 21.65
N GLN A 48 1.07 -10.81 21.70
CA GLN A 48 0.87 -9.66 22.57
C GLN A 48 1.19 -10.05 24.01
N ARG A 49 1.90 -9.20 24.73
CA ARG A 49 2.13 -9.36 26.16
C ARG A 49 1.58 -8.15 26.90
N PRO A 50 1.12 -8.32 28.14
CA PRO A 50 0.79 -7.18 28.98
C PRO A 50 1.98 -6.21 29.05
N ASN A 51 1.73 -4.94 28.72
CA ASN A 51 2.72 -3.86 28.77
C ASN A 51 3.94 -4.05 27.85
N ASP A 52 3.80 -4.70 26.69
CA ASP A 52 4.85 -4.79 25.67
C ASP A 52 5.10 -3.46 24.91
N GLY A 53 4.29 -2.43 25.18
CA GLY A 53 4.39 -1.12 24.55
C GLY A 53 3.82 -1.08 23.13
N MET A 54 3.16 -2.13 22.68
CA MET A 54 2.55 -2.27 21.36
C MET A 54 1.03 -2.41 21.51
N TYR A 55 0.30 -2.05 20.46
CA TYR A 55 -1.16 -1.97 20.50
C TYR A 55 -1.81 -2.71 19.33
N SER A 56 -2.99 -3.26 19.56
CA SER A 56 -3.78 -4.11 18.66
C SER A 56 -3.09 -5.40 18.26
N GLU A 57 -3.84 -6.30 17.61
CA GLU A 57 -3.36 -7.61 17.15
C GLU A 57 -2.21 -7.51 16.13
N TRP A 58 -1.97 -6.32 15.57
CA TRP A 58 -0.89 -6.05 14.62
C TRP A 58 0.35 -5.41 15.24
N GLN A 59 0.37 -5.21 16.57
CA GLN A 59 1.51 -4.66 17.31
C GLN A 59 1.97 -3.31 16.71
N VAL A 60 1.11 -2.30 16.81
CA VAL A 60 1.38 -0.94 16.34
C VAL A 60 2.02 -0.10 17.45
N LEU A 61 3.04 0.69 17.10
CA LEU A 61 3.72 1.59 18.04
C LEU A 61 2.80 2.76 18.47
N PRO A 62 2.76 3.14 19.76
CA PRO A 62 1.87 4.17 20.27
C PRO A 62 2.06 5.52 19.58
N GLY A 63 3.32 5.89 19.26
CA GLY A 63 3.65 7.18 18.66
C GLY A 63 3.05 7.41 17.27
N ILE A 64 2.67 6.34 16.55
CA ILE A 64 2.13 6.46 15.19
C ILE A 64 0.59 6.39 15.14
N ILE A 65 -0.05 5.87 16.18
CA ILE A 65 -1.50 5.61 16.23
C ILE A 65 -2.30 6.87 15.91
N GLY A 66 -2.00 8.00 16.55
CA GLY A 66 -2.74 9.24 16.35
C GLY A 66 -2.68 9.75 14.91
N SER A 67 -1.51 9.65 14.27
CA SER A 67 -1.32 10.05 12.87
C SER A 67 -2.06 9.12 11.90
N TRP A 68 -1.89 7.81 12.06
CA TRP A 68 -2.53 6.82 11.20
C TRP A 68 -4.05 6.85 11.30
N THR A 69 -4.60 6.95 12.51
CA THR A 69 -6.04 7.01 12.73
C THR A 69 -6.64 8.30 12.19
N LYS A 70 -5.96 9.45 12.34
CA LYS A 70 -6.39 10.70 11.70
C LYS A 70 -6.46 10.57 10.18
N GLN A 71 -5.46 9.92 9.58
CA GLN A 71 -5.40 9.70 8.14
C GLN A 71 -6.48 8.71 7.65
N CYS A 72 -6.70 7.61 8.37
CA CYS A 72 -7.46 6.46 7.88
C CYS A 72 -8.91 6.38 8.38
N VAL A 73 -9.22 6.96 9.54
CA VAL A 73 -10.55 6.96 10.15
C VAL A 73 -11.06 8.36 10.52
N GLY A 74 -10.34 9.41 10.09
CA GLY A 74 -10.77 10.81 10.18
C GLY A 74 -10.58 11.48 11.55
N LYS A 75 -10.08 10.77 12.56
CA LYS A 75 -9.81 11.31 13.90
C LYS A 75 -8.57 10.68 14.52
N ALA A 76 -7.78 11.47 15.22
CA ALA A 76 -6.66 10.95 16.00
C ALA A 76 -7.19 10.20 17.23
N MET A 77 -6.76 8.96 17.42
CA MET A 77 -7.06 8.15 18.60
C MET A 77 -5.85 8.07 19.52
N THR A 78 -6.10 7.92 20.82
CA THR A 78 -5.06 7.52 21.78
C THR A 78 -4.75 6.02 21.64
N PRO A 79 -3.61 5.54 22.15
CA PRO A 79 -3.32 4.11 22.16
C PRO A 79 -4.38 3.25 22.87
N ALA A 80 -4.94 3.74 23.98
CA ALA A 80 -6.01 3.04 24.70
C ALA A 80 -7.33 2.97 23.90
N GLN A 81 -7.68 4.03 23.16
CA GLN A 81 -8.84 4.01 22.26
C GLN A 81 -8.61 3.05 21.09
N PHE A 82 -7.39 2.99 20.56
CA PHE A 82 -7.03 2.08 19.48
C PHE A 82 -7.04 0.61 19.91
N GLU A 83 -6.59 0.30 21.14
CA GLU A 83 -6.65 -1.05 21.69
C GLU A 83 -8.08 -1.55 21.89
N SER A 84 -8.95 -0.67 22.40
CA SER A 84 -10.33 -1.02 22.73
C SER A 84 -11.23 -1.12 21.49
N ASP A 85 -10.98 -0.32 20.45
CA ASP A 85 -11.75 -0.32 19.20
C ASP A 85 -11.07 -1.18 18.12
N LYS A 86 -11.31 -2.50 18.19
CA LYS A 86 -10.75 -3.48 17.24
C LYS A 86 -11.13 -3.19 15.78
N GLU A 87 -12.31 -2.62 15.53
CA GLU A 87 -12.75 -2.29 14.17
C GLU A 87 -11.98 -1.09 13.63
N ALA A 88 -11.81 -0.03 14.42
CA ALA A 88 -10.96 1.11 14.05
C ALA A 88 -9.50 0.69 13.87
N ALA A 89 -8.99 -0.22 14.71
CA ALA A 89 -7.65 -0.78 14.56
C ALA A 89 -7.49 -1.49 13.21
N ARG A 90 -8.40 -2.44 12.90
CA ARG A 90 -8.39 -3.18 11.63
C ARG A 90 -8.52 -2.25 10.42
N ARG A 91 -9.41 -1.25 10.46
CA ARG A 91 -9.59 -0.27 9.37
C ARG A 91 -8.32 0.56 9.15
N THR A 92 -7.70 1.01 10.24
CA THR A 92 -6.45 1.78 10.20
C THR A 92 -5.31 0.95 9.61
N VAL A 93 -5.10 -0.27 10.10
CA VAL A 93 -4.08 -1.19 9.58
C VAL A 93 -4.31 -1.50 8.11
N THR A 94 -5.55 -1.82 7.72
CA THR A 94 -5.92 -2.09 6.32
C THR A 94 -5.60 -0.91 5.40
N CYS A 95 -5.91 0.32 5.83
CA CYS A 95 -5.62 1.54 5.10
C CYS A 95 -4.10 1.74 4.89
N ILE A 96 -3.30 1.58 5.95
CA ILE A 96 -1.83 1.73 5.89
C ILE A 96 -1.22 0.59 5.07
N ALA A 97 -1.65 -0.65 5.28
CA ALA A 97 -1.21 -1.81 4.51
C ALA A 97 -1.47 -1.64 3.01
N ARG A 98 -2.64 -1.11 2.61
CA ARG A 98 -2.95 -0.81 1.20
C ARG A 98 -1.99 0.22 0.64
N ARG A 99 -1.75 1.31 1.37
CA ARG A 99 -0.82 2.38 0.97
C ARG A 99 0.57 1.82 0.69
N GLU A 100 1.10 1.03 1.62
CA GLU A 100 2.47 0.51 1.52
C GLU A 100 2.62 -0.62 0.50
N LEU A 101 1.63 -1.51 0.42
CA LEU A 101 1.65 -2.58 -0.57
C LEU A 101 1.51 -2.03 -1.99
N ASN A 102 0.67 -1.00 -2.23
CA ASN A 102 0.57 -0.33 -3.53
C ASN A 102 1.90 0.33 -3.95
N LYS A 103 2.59 1.02 -3.02
CA LYS A 103 3.92 1.59 -3.29
C LYS A 103 4.91 0.51 -3.70
N GLN A 104 4.90 -0.62 -3.00
CA GLN A 104 5.83 -1.71 -3.27
C GLN A 104 5.48 -2.52 -4.52
N MET A 105 4.20 -2.64 -4.88
CA MET A 105 3.78 -3.18 -6.18
C MET A 105 4.33 -2.31 -7.31
N SER A 106 4.25 -0.98 -7.17
CA SER A 106 4.80 -0.05 -8.15
C SER A 106 6.32 -0.16 -8.24
N ALA A 107 7.02 -0.14 -7.10
CA ALA A 107 8.48 -0.17 -7.02
C ALA A 107 9.09 -1.50 -7.50
N SER A 108 8.34 -2.60 -7.42
CA SER A 108 8.80 -3.94 -7.82
C SER A 108 8.37 -4.36 -9.23
N GLY A 109 7.77 -3.46 -10.01
CA GLY A 109 7.26 -3.80 -11.35
C GLY A 109 6.12 -4.82 -11.30
N ASN A 110 5.24 -4.72 -10.30
CA ASN A 110 4.15 -5.65 -9.99
C ASN A 110 4.59 -7.06 -9.56
N ASN A 111 5.83 -7.24 -9.11
CA ASN A 111 6.25 -8.49 -8.49
C ASN A 111 5.64 -8.60 -7.07
N GLU A 112 4.54 -9.33 -6.97
CA GLU A 112 3.77 -9.47 -5.72
C GLU A 112 4.60 -9.99 -4.54
N THR A 113 5.46 -10.98 -4.74
CA THR A 113 6.30 -11.51 -3.65
C THR A 113 7.31 -10.48 -3.18
N ALA A 114 7.94 -9.75 -4.09
CA ALA A 114 8.85 -8.67 -3.74
C ALA A 114 8.10 -7.52 -3.03
N ALA A 115 6.89 -7.21 -3.49
CA ALA A 115 6.07 -6.16 -2.91
C ALA A 115 5.65 -6.47 -1.46
N VAL A 116 5.17 -7.70 -1.22
CA VAL A 116 4.83 -8.18 0.13
C VAL A 116 6.05 -8.19 1.04
N ARG A 117 7.21 -8.65 0.55
CA ARG A 117 8.46 -8.64 1.31
C ARG A 117 8.86 -7.22 1.72
N GLY A 118 8.82 -6.27 0.78
CA GLY A 118 9.17 -4.87 1.04
C GLY A 118 8.20 -4.19 2.00
N ALA A 119 6.90 -4.41 1.84
CA ALA A 119 5.88 -3.86 2.72
C ALA A 119 5.93 -4.46 4.14
N ALA A 120 6.21 -5.76 4.26
CA ALA A 120 6.43 -6.41 5.55
C ALA A 120 7.70 -5.91 6.24
N CYS A 121 8.76 -5.64 5.47
CA CYS A 121 9.99 -5.05 6.02
C CYS A 121 9.71 -3.65 6.57
N TRP A 122 9.01 -2.82 5.80
CA TRP A 122 8.60 -1.48 6.24
C TRP A 122 7.72 -1.53 7.48
N TRP A 123 6.79 -2.49 7.56
CA TRP A 123 5.96 -2.67 8.76
C TRP A 123 6.80 -2.89 10.02
N MET A 124 7.89 -3.66 9.90
CA MET A 124 8.75 -4.04 11.00
C MET A 124 9.76 -2.94 11.37
N THR A 125 10.29 -2.19 10.40
CA THR A 125 11.47 -1.32 10.60
C THR A 125 11.25 0.13 10.21
N GLY A 126 10.17 0.45 9.49
CA GLY A 126 9.98 1.73 8.81
C GLY A 126 10.72 1.86 7.48
N GLU A 127 11.52 0.86 7.09
CA GLU A 127 12.32 0.85 5.86
C GLU A 127 11.91 -0.32 4.95
N TYR A 128 11.87 -0.12 3.63
CA TYR A 128 11.48 -1.19 2.68
C TYR A 128 12.56 -2.24 2.45
N GLN A 129 13.77 -2.01 2.95
CA GLN A 129 14.95 -2.86 2.78
C GLN A 129 15.67 -3.05 4.12
N GLY A 130 16.68 -3.93 4.14
CA GLY A 130 17.46 -4.21 5.35
C GLY A 130 16.97 -5.39 6.20
N CYS A 131 15.80 -5.96 5.89
CA CYS A 131 15.28 -7.17 6.57
C CYS A 131 15.87 -8.48 6.00
N ASN A 132 17.19 -8.56 5.92
CA ASN A 132 17.91 -9.72 5.37
C ASN A 132 18.54 -10.62 6.44
N SER A 133 18.61 -10.18 7.69
CA SER A 133 19.08 -10.96 8.83
C SER A 133 18.29 -10.68 10.11
N GLY A 134 18.55 -11.50 11.15
CA GLY A 134 18.00 -11.31 12.49
C GLY A 134 16.48 -11.44 12.57
N PHE A 135 15.92 -10.82 13.61
CA PHE A 135 14.49 -10.90 13.92
C PHE A 135 13.61 -10.37 12.78
N ALA A 136 14.00 -9.25 12.16
CA ALA A 136 13.23 -8.65 11.07
C ALA A 136 13.14 -9.59 9.85
N ALA A 137 14.23 -10.28 9.50
CA ALA A 137 14.19 -11.27 8.41
C ALA A 137 13.27 -12.45 8.72
N THR A 138 13.30 -12.97 9.96
CA THR A 138 12.41 -14.05 10.39
C THR A 138 10.94 -13.62 10.33
N TYR A 139 10.62 -12.42 10.83
CA TYR A 139 9.28 -11.85 10.76
C TYR A 139 8.80 -11.71 9.30
N VAL A 140 9.61 -11.05 8.45
CA VAL A 140 9.28 -10.83 7.03
C VAL A 140 9.10 -12.15 6.29
N LYS A 141 9.94 -13.16 6.57
CA LYS A 141 9.78 -14.50 5.99
C LYS A 141 8.43 -15.11 6.38
N LYS A 142 8.06 -15.06 7.67
CA LYS A 142 6.77 -15.59 8.14
C LYS A 142 5.58 -14.89 7.49
N VAL A 143 5.64 -13.56 7.30
CA VAL A 143 4.60 -12.79 6.60
C VAL A 143 4.47 -13.25 5.16
N VAL A 144 5.58 -13.35 4.41
CA VAL A 144 5.56 -13.78 3.00
C VAL A 144 5.03 -15.22 2.86
N ASP A 145 5.48 -16.13 3.72
CA ASP A 145 5.05 -17.53 3.68
C ASP A 145 3.55 -17.66 4.01
N THR A 146 3.07 -16.94 5.03
CA THR A 146 1.64 -16.93 5.40
C THR A 146 0.77 -16.31 4.32
N TYR A 147 1.22 -15.19 3.75
CA TYR A 147 0.53 -14.51 2.65
C TYR A 147 0.32 -15.45 1.46
N LYS A 148 1.38 -16.15 1.04
CA LYS A 148 1.32 -17.13 -0.06
C LYS A 148 0.33 -18.25 0.24
N GLN A 149 0.32 -18.78 1.46
CA GLN A 149 -0.65 -19.80 1.86
C GLN A 149 -2.10 -19.30 1.70
N GLN A 150 -2.37 -18.07 2.14
CA GLN A 150 -3.71 -17.48 2.07
C GLN A 150 -4.15 -17.18 0.63
N THR A 151 -3.23 -16.82 -0.27
CA THR A 151 -3.54 -16.56 -1.66
C THR A 151 -3.59 -17.81 -2.52
N SER A 152 -2.83 -18.87 -2.19
CA SER A 152 -2.85 -20.16 -2.88
C SER A 152 -4.01 -21.08 -2.44
N ALA A 153 -4.40 -21.08 -1.16
CA ALA A 153 -5.41 -22.00 -0.62
C ALA A 153 -6.88 -21.67 -0.99
N LYS A 154 -7.11 -20.72 -1.90
CA LYS A 154 -8.45 -20.33 -2.39
C LYS A 154 -8.49 -20.31 -3.92
N GLN A 155 -8.00 -21.38 -4.55
CA GLN A 155 -8.33 -21.74 -5.94
C GLN A 155 -9.36 -22.86 -5.92
#